data_AF-A0A2W6NRD2-F1
#
_entry.id   AF-A0A2W6NRD2-F1
#
_cell.length_a   1.000
_cell.length_b   1.000
_cell.length_c   1.000
_cell.angle_alpha   90.00
_cell.angle_beta   90.00
_cell.angle_gamma   90.00
#
_symmetry.space_group_name_H-M   'P 1'
#
loop_
_entity.id
_entity.type
_entity.pdbx_description
1 polymer ?
#
loop_
_entity_poly.entity_id
_entity_poly.type
_entity_poly.pdbx_seq_one_letter_code
_entity_poly.pdbx_strand_id
1 'polypeptide(L)'
;MIDFGNFYSLIAKNHLSHWLETLPAQIANWQREQQHGLFKQWSNAVEFLPEIKPYRLDLLHSVTAESEEPLSAGQIKRIETLMRNLMPWRKGPFSLYGVNIDTEWRSDWKWDRVLPHLSDLTGRTILD
;
A
#
# COMPACT_ATOMS: atom_id res chain seq x y z
N MET A 1 4.68 14.50 -5.02
CA MET A 1 5.61 14.16 -3.92
C MET A 1 4.76 13.73 -2.74
N ILE A 2 5.10 12.64 -2.05
CA ILE A 2 4.28 12.13 -0.94
C ILE A 2 4.26 13.17 0.19
N ASP A 3 3.07 13.54 0.63
CA ASP A 3 2.87 14.46 1.75
C ASP A 3 2.80 13.67 3.07
N PHE A 4 3.70 14.00 3.99
CA PHE A 4 3.80 13.38 5.32
C PHE A 4 3.20 14.26 6.43
N GLY A 5 2.62 15.43 6.12
CA GLY A 5 2.07 16.37 7.11
C GLY A 5 1.01 15.76 8.03
N ASN A 6 0.12 14.92 7.48
CA ASN A 6 -0.86 14.18 8.27
C ASN A 6 -0.18 13.20 9.24
N PHE A 7 0.85 12.48 8.78
CA PHE A 7 1.59 11.55 9.63
C PHE A 7 2.32 12.29 10.77
N TYR A 8 2.99 13.40 10.47
CA TYR A 8 3.63 14.25 11.48
C TYR A 8 2.63 14.76 12.52
N SER A 9 1.44 15.17 12.08
CA SER A 9 0.36 15.60 12.98
C SER A 9 -0.15 14.49 13.89
N LEU A 10 -0.17 13.24 13.41
CA LEU A 10 -0.55 12.07 14.20
C LEU A 10 0.51 11.74 15.27
N ILE A 11 1.79 11.66 14.89
CA ILE A 11 2.86 11.28 15.83
C ILE A 11 3.18 12.39 16.85
N ALA A 12 2.90 13.65 16.52
CA ALA A 12 3.06 14.78 17.45
C ALA A 12 2.28 14.59 18.77
N LYS A 13 1.20 13.80 18.75
CA LYS A 13 0.28 13.63 19.87
C LYS A 13 0.43 12.30 20.61
N ASN A 14 1.48 11.52 20.33
CA ASN A 14 1.70 10.22 20.96
C ASN A 14 3.19 9.96 21.27
N HIS A 15 3.51 8.75 21.73
CA HIS A 15 4.85 8.35 22.17
C HIS A 15 5.93 8.40 21.06
N LEU A 16 5.53 8.54 19.80
CA LEU A 16 6.43 8.69 18.65
C LEU A 16 6.83 10.14 18.39
N SER A 17 6.37 11.12 19.17
CA SER A 17 6.62 12.55 18.94
C SER A 17 8.11 12.91 18.84
N HIS A 18 9.00 12.20 19.55
CA HIS A 18 10.45 12.37 19.47
C HIS A 18 11.02 12.19 18.06
N TRP A 19 10.35 11.43 17.18
CA TRP A 19 10.76 11.30 15.78
C TRP A 19 10.63 12.60 14.98
N LEU A 20 9.84 13.57 15.44
CA LEU A 20 9.74 14.87 14.77
C LEU A 20 11.04 15.68 14.82
N GLU A 21 11.96 15.32 15.70
CA GLU A 21 13.29 15.94 15.77
C GLU A 21 14.20 15.53 14.60
N THR A 22 13.96 14.36 13.98
CA THR A 22 14.88 13.77 12.98
C THR A 22 14.21 13.33 11.69
N LEU A 23 13.01 12.75 11.77
CA LEU A 23 12.32 12.13 10.64
C LEU A 23 12.03 13.11 9.49
N PRO A 24 11.56 14.36 9.72
CA PRO A 24 11.29 15.29 8.62
C PRO A 24 12.53 15.59 7.78
N ALA A 25 13.68 15.76 8.44
CA ALA A 25 14.95 15.99 7.76
C ALA A 25 15.40 14.75 6.97
N GLN A 26 15.25 13.55 7.54
CA GLN A 26 15.58 12.28 6.88
C GLN A 26 14.71 12.04 5.63
N ILE A 27 13.40 12.25 5.73
CA ILE A 27 12.48 12.12 4.61
C ILE A 27 12.81 13.14 3.51
N ALA A 28 13.06 14.40 3.88
CA ALA A 28 13.44 15.44 2.91
C ALA A 28 14.76 15.11 2.20
N ASN A 29 15.73 14.53 2.91
CA ASN A 29 16.97 14.07 2.32
C ASN A 29 16.75 12.94 1.31
N TRP A 30 15.99 11.92 1.71
CA TRP A 30 15.64 10.81 0.83
C TRP A 30 14.93 11.28 -0.45
N GLN A 31 13.96 12.20 -0.31
CA GLN A 31 13.22 12.75 -1.44
C GLN A 31 14.10 13.49 -2.45
N ARG A 32 15.20 14.12 -2.01
CA ARG A 32 16.11 14.86 -2.89
C ARG A 32 17.19 13.99 -3.52
N GLU A 33 17.78 13.10 -2.74
CA GLU A 33 19.09 12.52 -3.08
C GLU A 33 19.08 10.99 -3.24
N GLN A 34 18.04 10.30 -2.76
CA GLN A 34 18.05 8.83 -2.64
C GLN A 34 16.85 8.18 -3.32
N GLN A 35 16.26 8.85 -4.30
CA GLN A 35 15.22 8.24 -5.12
C GLN A 35 15.83 7.20 -6.06
N HIS A 36 15.20 6.03 -6.10
CA HIS A 36 15.54 4.99 -7.04
C HIS A 36 15.40 5.48 -8.49
N GLY A 37 16.23 5.00 -9.43
CA GLY A 37 16.18 5.45 -10.83
C GLY A 37 14.82 5.22 -11.52
N LEU A 38 14.07 4.21 -11.08
CA LEU A 38 12.71 3.91 -11.56
C LEU A 38 11.60 4.62 -10.79
N PHE A 39 11.93 5.44 -9.77
CA PHE A 39 10.93 6.06 -8.90
C PHE A 39 9.89 6.86 -9.67
N LYS A 40 10.31 7.63 -10.68
CA LYS A 40 9.39 8.40 -11.54
C LYS A 40 8.42 7.49 -12.30
N GLN A 41 8.89 6.36 -12.83
CA GLN A 41 8.04 5.40 -13.52
C GLN A 41 7.00 4.79 -12.57
N TRP A 42 7.41 4.40 -11.37
CA TRP A 42 6.51 3.83 -10.37
C TRP A 42 5.50 4.85 -9.84
N SER A 43 5.95 6.07 -9.56
CA SER A 43 5.08 7.17 -9.14
C SER A 43 4.01 7.46 -10.21
N ASN A 44 4.42 7.55 -11.48
CA ASN A 44 3.48 7.74 -12.58
C ASN A 44 2.49 6.59 -12.70
N ALA A 45 2.94 5.34 -12.51
CA ALA A 45 2.06 4.18 -12.56
C ALA A 45 0.94 4.29 -11.50
N VAL A 46 1.27 4.72 -10.29
CA VAL A 46 0.31 4.97 -9.21
C VAL A 46 -0.60 6.16 -9.54
N GLU A 47 -0.04 7.27 -10.00
CA GLU A 47 -0.80 8.49 -10.33
C GLU A 47 -1.80 8.28 -11.48
N PHE A 48 -1.48 7.40 -12.43
CA PHE A 48 -2.39 7.08 -13.55
C PHE A 48 -3.40 5.97 -13.23
N LEU A 49 -3.34 5.34 -12.04
CA LEU A 49 -4.39 4.43 -11.62
C LEU A 49 -5.71 5.21 -11.51
N PRO A 50 -6.84 4.58 -11.88
CA PRO A 50 -8.14 5.23 -11.72
C PRO A 50 -8.44 5.42 -10.23
N GLU A 51 -8.90 6.60 -9.85
CA GLU A 51 -9.46 6.84 -8.52
C GLU A 51 -10.83 6.15 -8.42
N ILE A 52 -10.86 4.99 -7.77
CA ILE A 52 -12.08 4.21 -7.57
C ILE A 52 -12.29 4.05 -6.07
N LYS A 53 -13.41 4.55 -5.56
CA LYS A 53 -13.82 4.22 -4.20
C LYS A 53 -14.34 2.77 -4.20
N PRO A 54 -13.77 1.87 -3.38
CA PRO A 54 -14.27 0.51 -3.32
C PRO A 54 -15.71 0.49 -2.82
N TYR A 55 -16.57 -0.26 -3.50
CA TYR A 55 -17.90 -0.60 -3.00
C TYR A 55 -17.78 -1.56 -1.81
N ARG A 56 -16.87 -2.53 -1.93
CA ARG A 56 -16.46 -3.42 -0.85
C ARG A 56 -14.95 -3.46 -0.74
N LEU A 57 -14.46 -3.40 0.50
CA LEU A 57 -13.05 -3.53 0.85
C LEU A 57 -12.94 -4.59 1.95
N ASP A 58 -12.25 -5.68 1.66
CA ASP A 58 -11.87 -6.70 2.65
C ASP A 58 -10.37 -6.57 2.90
N LEU A 59 -10.02 -6.21 4.14
CA LEU A 59 -8.66 -6.21 4.68
C LEU A 59 -8.53 -7.16 5.89
N LEU A 60 -9.61 -7.87 6.24
CA LEU A 60 -9.66 -8.77 7.39
C LEU A 60 -9.26 -10.19 6.98
N HIS A 61 -9.74 -10.66 5.84
CA HIS A 61 -9.50 -12.03 5.36
C HIS A 61 -8.62 -12.08 4.10
N SER A 62 -8.48 -10.96 3.40
CA SER A 62 -7.69 -10.84 2.17
C SER A 62 -7.29 -9.38 1.96
N VAL A 63 -6.59 -9.06 0.88
CA VAL A 63 -6.45 -7.67 0.41
C VAL A 63 -7.24 -7.54 -0.88
N THR A 64 -8.55 -7.30 -0.73
CA THR A 64 -9.51 -7.30 -1.84
C THR A 64 -10.31 -6.01 -1.89
N ALA A 65 -10.38 -5.39 -3.07
CA ALA A 65 -11.22 -4.23 -3.36
C ALA A 65 -12.13 -4.52 -4.55
N GLU A 66 -13.43 -4.26 -4.39
CA GLU A 66 -14.45 -4.54 -5.41
C GLU A 66 -15.21 -3.26 -5.79
N SER A 67 -15.67 -3.19 -7.05
CA SER A 67 -16.60 -2.19 -7.53
C SER A 67 -18.04 -2.71 -7.43
N GLU A 68 -19.01 -1.80 -7.35
CA GLU A 68 -20.44 -2.16 -7.30
C GLU A 68 -20.89 -2.87 -8.58
N GLU A 69 -20.47 -2.33 -9.72
CA GLU A 69 -20.61 -2.95 -11.04
C GLU A 69 -19.24 -3.39 -11.57
N PRO A 70 -19.16 -4.49 -12.34
CA PRO A 70 -17.92 -4.91 -12.98
C PRO A 70 -17.33 -3.81 -13.86
N LEU A 71 -16.02 -3.58 -13.72
CA LEU A 71 -15.31 -2.68 -14.63
C LEU A 71 -15.31 -3.22 -16.06
N SER A 72 -15.28 -2.32 -17.03
CA SER A 72 -15.13 -2.71 -18.43
C SER A 72 -13.78 -3.39 -18.67
N ALA A 73 -13.70 -4.25 -19.70
CA ALA A 73 -12.46 -4.92 -20.07
C ALA A 73 -11.30 -3.93 -20.34
N GLY A 74 -11.61 -2.75 -20.88
CA GLY A 74 -10.61 -1.68 -21.09
C GLY A 74 -10.06 -1.11 -19.79
N GLN A 75 -10.92 -0.91 -18.78
CA GLN A 75 -10.50 -0.44 -17.45
C GLN A 75 -9.66 -1.49 -16.72
N ILE A 76 -10.09 -2.75 -16.75
CA ILE A 76 -9.35 -3.88 -16.17
C ILE A 76 -7.95 -3.96 -16.78
N LYS A 77 -7.85 -3.93 -18.12
CA LYS A 77 -6.57 -3.96 -18.84
C LYS A 77 -5.67 -2.77 -18.50
N ARG A 78 -6.25 -1.58 -18.33
CA ARG A 78 -5.50 -0.39 -17.90
C ARG A 78 -4.92 -0.57 -16.49
N ILE A 79 -5.74 -1.03 -15.54
CA ILE A 79 -5.29 -1.29 -14.16
C ILE A 79 -4.18 -2.34 -14.19
N GLU A 80 -4.38 -3.47 -14.86
CA GLU A 80 -3.38 -4.53 -14.96
C GLU A 80 -2.04 -4.02 -15.53
N THR A 81 -2.08 -3.24 -16.61
CA THR A 81 -0.87 -2.67 -17.25
C THR A 81 -0.11 -1.76 -16.30
N LEU A 82 -0.82 -0.86 -15.60
CA LEU A 82 -0.22 0.05 -14.63
C LEU A 82 0.36 -0.69 -13.44
N MET A 83 -0.36 -1.69 -12.92
CA MET A 83 0.11 -2.52 -11.84
C MET A 83 1.40 -3.26 -12.24
N ARG A 84 1.50 -3.84 -13.45
CA ARG A 84 2.70 -4.55 -13.90
C ARG A 84 3.96 -3.69 -13.93
N ASN A 85 3.83 -2.37 -14.07
CA ASN A 85 4.98 -1.45 -13.95
C ASN A 85 5.57 -1.41 -12.54
N LEU A 86 4.84 -1.88 -11.53
CA LEU A 86 5.27 -1.99 -10.13
C LEU A 86 5.89 -3.35 -9.80
N MET A 87 6.07 -4.23 -10.80
CA MET A 87 6.80 -5.48 -10.62
C MET A 87 8.29 -5.23 -10.32
N PRO A 88 8.97 -6.17 -9.63
CA PRO A 88 8.46 -7.47 -9.18
C PRO A 88 7.61 -7.40 -7.92
N TRP A 89 6.49 -8.15 -7.89
CA TRP A 89 5.66 -8.28 -6.70
C TRP A 89 6.04 -9.50 -5.87
N ARG A 90 6.54 -9.25 -4.66
CA ARG A 90 6.95 -10.33 -3.76
C ARG A 90 5.84 -10.74 -2.80
N LYS A 91 5.35 -9.82 -1.97
CA LYS A 91 4.30 -10.09 -0.98
C LYS A 91 2.90 -9.94 -1.60
N GLY A 92 1.96 -10.79 -1.22
CA GLY A 92 0.57 -10.79 -1.67
C GLY A 92 -0.15 -12.12 -1.32
N PRO A 93 -1.20 -12.52 -2.05
CA PRO A 93 -1.75 -11.89 -3.27
C PRO A 93 -2.64 -10.67 -2.98
N PHE A 94 -3.01 -9.94 -4.04
CA PHE A 94 -4.00 -8.86 -4.00
C PHE A 94 -5.09 -9.08 -5.06
N SER A 95 -6.33 -8.68 -4.78
CA SER A 95 -7.44 -8.68 -5.75
C SER A 95 -8.04 -7.28 -5.85
N LEU A 96 -7.80 -6.57 -6.94
CA LEU A 96 -8.19 -5.17 -7.10
C LEU A 96 -9.09 -5.01 -8.32
N TYR A 97 -10.38 -4.81 -8.10
CA TYR A 97 -11.39 -4.51 -9.12
C TYR A 97 -11.41 -5.52 -10.28
N GLY A 98 -11.31 -6.82 -9.94
CA GLY A 98 -11.26 -7.92 -10.91
C GLY A 98 -9.85 -8.22 -11.46
N VAL A 99 -8.82 -7.45 -11.09
CA VAL A 99 -7.42 -7.74 -11.40
C VAL A 99 -6.79 -8.53 -10.26
N ASN A 100 -6.42 -9.78 -10.53
CA ASN A 100 -5.68 -10.62 -9.60
C ASN A 100 -4.18 -10.39 -9.75
N ILE A 101 -3.55 -9.93 -8.67
CA ILE A 101 -2.11 -9.71 -8.58
C ILE A 101 -1.53 -10.94 -7.91
N ASP A 102 -1.10 -11.89 -8.75
CA ASP A 102 -0.40 -13.09 -8.32
C ASP A 102 1.06 -12.77 -8.03
N THR A 103 1.44 -12.90 -6.76
CA THR A 103 2.74 -12.48 -6.24
C THR A 103 3.60 -13.69 -5.93
N GLU A 104 4.92 -13.49 -5.91
CA GLU A 104 5.87 -14.59 -5.65
C GLU A 104 5.59 -15.34 -4.33
N TRP A 105 5.15 -14.63 -3.29
CA TRP A 105 4.91 -15.20 -1.96
C TRP A 105 3.43 -15.25 -1.62
N ARG A 106 2.98 -16.41 -1.15
CA ARG A 106 1.72 -16.57 -0.41
C ARG A 106 1.83 -16.05 1.01
N SER A 107 1.84 -14.72 1.09
CA SER A 107 1.99 -13.98 2.35
C SER A 107 0.74 -14.16 3.22
N ASP A 108 -0.42 -14.30 2.58
CA ASP A 108 -1.69 -14.71 3.19
C ASP A 108 -1.57 -16.02 3.98
N TRP A 109 -0.98 -17.08 3.39
CA TRP A 109 -0.83 -18.35 4.11
C TRP A 109 0.05 -18.25 5.34
N LYS A 110 1.08 -17.41 5.28
CA LYS A 110 1.92 -17.13 6.46
C LYS A 110 1.11 -16.35 7.50
N TRP A 111 0.37 -15.34 7.07
CA TRP A 111 -0.44 -14.52 7.94
C TRP A 111 -1.51 -15.33 8.68
N ASP A 112 -2.24 -16.21 7.97
CA ASP A 112 -3.27 -17.07 8.57
C ASP A 112 -2.72 -17.99 9.67
N ARG A 113 -1.46 -18.42 9.54
CA ARG A 113 -0.78 -19.21 10.58
C ARG A 113 -0.30 -18.36 11.75
N VAL A 114 0.10 -17.11 11.52
CA VAL A 114 0.65 -16.23 12.56
C VAL A 114 -0.45 -15.56 13.37
N LEU A 115 -1.51 -15.10 12.70
CA LEU A 115 -2.59 -14.29 13.27
C LEU A 115 -3.19 -14.89 14.56
N PRO A 116 -3.50 -16.20 14.67
CA PRO A 116 -4.08 -16.79 15.89
C PRO A 116 -3.15 -16.73 17.10
N HIS A 117 -1.85 -16.51 16.90
CA HIS A 117 -0.85 -16.44 17.96
C HIS A 117 -0.50 -15.02 18.39
N LEU A 118 -1.03 -14.01 17.69
CA LEU A 118 -0.84 -12.61 18.06
C LEU A 118 -1.84 -12.23 19.16
N SER A 119 -1.39 -11.40 20.09
CA SER A 119 -2.32 -10.68 20.97
C SER A 119 -3.22 -9.77 20.12
N ASP A 120 -4.44 -9.50 20.60
CA ASP A 120 -5.37 -8.57 19.94
C ASP A 120 -4.67 -7.27 19.52
N LEU A 121 -4.68 -7.00 18.21
CA LEU A 121 -3.99 -5.88 17.58
C LEU A 121 -4.84 -4.59 17.59
N THR A 122 -6.09 -4.65 18.06
CA THR A 122 -7.00 -3.50 18.09
C THR A 122 -6.39 -2.33 18.86
N GLY A 123 -6.28 -1.17 18.20
CA GLY A 123 -5.76 0.06 18.78
C GLY A 123 -4.24 0.08 19.02
N ARG A 124 -3.49 -0.92 18.55
CA ARG A 124 -2.02 -0.95 18.72
C ARG A 124 -1.28 -0.14 17.65
N THR A 125 -0.15 0.43 18.06
CA THR A 125 0.85 0.98 17.15
C THR A 125 1.82 -0.14 16.76
N ILE A 126 1.89 -0.46 15.46
CA ILE A 126 2.65 -1.60 14.92
C ILE A 126 3.75 -1.09 13.99
N LEU A 127 4.94 -1.70 14.08
CA LEU A 127 6.05 -1.55 13.14
C LEU A 127 6.29 -2.93 12.50
N ASP A 128 6.18 -3.00 11.17
CA ASP A 128 6.53 -4.18 10.33
C ASP A 128 7.80 -3.88 9.53
#